data_AF-A0A6G9XY98-F1
#
_entry.id   AF-A0A6G9XY98-F1
#
_cell.length_a   1.000
_cell.length_b   1.000
_cell.length_c   1.000
_cell.angle_alpha   90.00
_cell.angle_beta   90.00
_cell.angle_gamma   90.00
#
_symmetry.space_group_name_H-M   'P 1'
#
loop_
_entity.id
_entity.type
_entity.pdbx_description
1 polymer ?
#
loop_
_entity_poly.entity_id
_entity_poly.type
_entity_poly.pdbx_seq_one_letter_code
_entity_poly.pdbx_strand_id
1 'polypeptide(L)'
;MQTVMFTCESEHESQVIGNSVNLYRHILSERGVDPTHYGPYPEGVGISLDWNDVQEAAVFIKPSTMTRMSIHMARAIREALLYKEKCGKDPEFSKTAGKLAARLTSEIWWAETTRL
;
A
#
# COMPACT_ATOMS: atom_id res chain seq x y z
N MET A 1 13.56 -4.74 12.01
CA MET A 1 12.51 -4.18 11.15
C MET A 1 11.75 -5.32 10.53
N GLN A 2 10.41 -5.38 10.65
CA GLN A 2 9.60 -6.39 9.96
C GLN A 2 9.47 -6.02 8.49
N THR A 3 9.71 -6.99 7.61
CA THR A 3 9.75 -6.80 6.16
C THR A 3 8.66 -7.63 5.52
N VAL A 4 7.95 -7.02 4.58
CA VAL A 4 6.95 -7.66 3.72
C VAL A 4 7.61 -7.87 2.35
N MET A 5 7.41 -9.06 1.78
CA MET A 5 7.81 -9.38 0.41
C MET A 5 6.56 -9.38 -0.45
N PHE A 6 6.58 -8.67 -1.57
CA PHE A 6 5.43 -8.58 -2.46
C PHE A 6 5.87 -8.58 -3.92
N THR A 7 5.13 -9.29 -4.77
CA THR A 7 5.41 -9.42 -6.20
C THR A 7 4.12 -9.16 -6.98
N CYS A 8 4.18 -8.29 -7.98
CA CYS A 8 3.07 -8.17 -8.93
C CYS A 8 3.11 -9.30 -9.96
N GLU A 9 1.94 -9.76 -10.36
CA GLU A 9 1.74 -10.80 -11.37
C GLU A 9 1.58 -10.21 -12.78
N SER A 10 1.26 -8.92 -12.88
CA SER A 10 1.10 -8.23 -14.17
C SER A 10 1.41 -6.74 -14.10
N GLU A 11 1.59 -6.13 -15.28
CA GLU A 11 1.69 -4.66 -15.39
C GLU A 11 0.40 -3.95 -14.96
N HIS A 12 -0.76 -4.60 -15.10
CA HIS A 12 -2.02 -4.03 -14.61
C HIS A 12 -1.99 -3.88 -13.08
N GLU A 13 -1.46 -4.87 -12.37
CA GLU A 13 -1.33 -4.78 -10.91
C GLU A 13 -0.39 -3.66 -10.48
N SER A 14 0.76 -3.50 -11.15
CA SER A 14 1.71 -2.42 -10.84
C SER A 14 1.09 -1.04 -11.06
N GLN A 15 0.32 -0.88 -12.13
CA GLN A 15 -0.43 0.34 -12.44
C GLN A 15 -1.51 0.63 -11.40
N VAL A 16 -2.27 -0.38 -10.98
CA VAL A 16 -3.32 -0.23 -9.96
C VAL A 16 -2.70 0.22 -8.63
N ILE A 17 -1.56 -0.34 -8.22
CA ILE A 17 -0.85 0.09 -7.00
C ILE A 17 -0.41 1.54 -7.12
N GLY A 18 0.32 1.90 -8.17
CA GLY A 18 0.81 3.27 -8.37
C GLY A 18 -0.33 4.28 -8.42
N ASN A 19 -1.41 3.97 -9.15
CA ASN A 19 -2.58 4.85 -9.23
C ASN A 19 -3.29 5.01 -7.88
N SER A 20 -3.42 3.93 -7.11
CA SER A 20 -4.07 3.96 -5.80
C SER A 20 -3.29 4.82 -4.82
N VAL A 21 -1.96 4.67 -4.77
CA VAL A 21 -1.09 5.44 -3.87
C VAL A 21 -1.04 6.93 -4.26
N ASN A 22 -1.00 7.23 -5.56
CA ASN A 22 -1.05 8.61 -6.05
C ASN A 22 -2.39 9.28 -5.72
N LEU A 23 -3.50 8.59 -5.94
CA LEU A 23 -4.83 9.09 -5.57
C LEU A 23 -4.92 9.34 -4.07
N TYR A 24 -4.46 8.39 -3.25
CA TYR A 24 -4.62 8.47 -1.80
C TYR A 24 -3.84 9.64 -1.19
N ARG A 25 -2.72 10.07 -1.79
CA ARG A 25 -2.02 11.30 -1.39
C ARG A 25 -2.97 12.51 -1.35
N HIS A 26 -3.77 12.68 -2.40
CA HIS A 26 -4.75 13.78 -2.48
C HIS A 26 -5.82 13.63 -1.39
N ILE A 27 -6.28 12.41 -1.14
CA ILE A 27 -7.27 12.11 -0.10
C ILE A 27 -6.76 12.40 1.30
N LEU A 28 -5.48 12.13 1.59
CA LEU A 28 -4.87 12.49 2.87
C LEU A 28 -4.94 14.00 3.10
N SER A 29 -4.54 14.78 2.10
CA SER A 29 -4.63 16.24 2.16
C SER A 29 -6.07 16.74 2.32
N GLU A 30 -7.04 16.16 1.61
CA GLU A 30 -8.47 16.50 1.76
C GLU A 30 -9.01 16.19 3.16
N ARG A 31 -8.46 15.19 3.85
CA ARG A 31 -8.82 14.82 5.22
C ARG A 31 -8.07 15.61 6.28
N GLY A 32 -7.20 16.56 5.89
CA GLY A 32 -6.36 17.32 6.81
C GLY A 32 -5.24 16.49 7.44
N VAL A 33 -4.90 15.34 6.87
CA VAL A 33 -3.76 14.51 7.29
C VAL A 33 -2.52 14.99 6.53
N ASP A 34 -1.46 15.32 7.26
CA ASP A 34 -0.18 15.69 6.67
C ASP A 34 0.49 14.45 6.04
N PRO A 35 0.67 14.40 4.70
CA PRO A 35 1.31 13.27 4.05
C PRO A 35 2.76 13.07 4.46
N THR A 36 3.45 14.09 4.98
CA THR A 36 4.85 13.97 5.43
C THR A 36 4.98 13.32 6.81
N HIS A 37 3.86 13.24 7.55
CA HIS A 37 3.81 12.64 8.88
C HIS A 37 2.70 11.59 9.01
N TYR A 38 2.64 10.68 8.03
CA TYR A 38 1.58 9.69 7.95
C TYR A 38 1.80 8.49 8.88
N GLY A 39 0.83 8.21 9.74
CA GLY A 39 0.78 7.01 10.58
C GLY A 39 -0.16 5.94 10.01
N PRO A 40 0.32 4.86 9.38
CA PRO A 40 -0.54 3.81 8.84
C PRO A 40 -1.24 2.99 9.94
N TYR A 41 -2.50 2.63 9.71
CA TYR A 41 -3.27 1.81 10.65
C TYR A 41 -2.90 0.30 10.61
N PRO A 42 -2.86 -0.42 11.75
CA PRO A 42 -2.96 0.11 13.12
C PRO A 42 -1.72 0.92 13.48
N GLU A 43 -1.93 2.06 14.15
CA GLU A 43 -0.89 2.98 14.56
C GLU A 43 0.19 2.22 15.36
N GLY A 44 1.35 2.02 14.74
CA GLY A 44 2.54 1.72 15.51
C GLY A 44 2.85 2.99 16.27
N VAL A 45 2.70 2.98 17.60
CA VAL A 45 3.05 4.13 18.45
C VAL A 45 4.45 4.63 18.06
N GLY A 46 4.53 5.88 17.58
CA GLY A 46 5.79 6.53 17.22
C GLY A 46 6.31 6.30 15.79
N ILE A 47 5.50 5.77 14.86
CA ILE A 47 5.92 5.58 13.46
C ILE A 47 5.25 6.59 12.54
N SER A 48 6.09 7.37 11.87
CA SER A 48 5.72 8.38 10.88
C SER A 48 6.39 8.04 9.56
N LEU A 49 5.62 8.00 8.48
CA LEU A 49 6.10 7.82 7.11
C LEU A 49 5.91 9.12 6.33
N ASP A 50 6.87 9.45 5.46
CA ASP A 50 6.62 10.39 4.37
C ASP A 50 5.92 9.65 3.24
N TRP A 51 4.77 10.15 2.79
CA TRP A 51 4.02 9.60 1.67
C TRP A 51 4.81 9.65 0.35
N ASN A 52 5.81 10.52 0.22
CA ASN A 52 6.75 10.49 -0.90
C ASN A 52 7.47 9.13 -0.96
N ASP A 53 7.94 8.62 0.18
CA ASP A 53 8.59 7.30 0.27
C ASP A 53 7.60 6.18 -0.10
N VAL A 54 6.32 6.35 0.24
CA VAL A 54 5.24 5.42 -0.15
C VAL A 54 5.03 5.41 -1.67
N GLN A 55 5.06 6.58 -2.30
CA GLN A 55 4.97 6.70 -3.76
C GLN A 55 6.17 6.09 -4.46
N GLU A 56 7.38 6.35 -3.97
CA GLU A 56 8.60 5.74 -4.53
C GLU A 56 8.55 4.21 -4.41
N ALA A 57 8.20 3.69 -3.23
CA ALA A 57 8.03 2.26 -3.02
C ALA A 57 7.01 1.66 -3.98
N ALA A 58 5.87 2.32 -4.19
CA ALA A 58 4.84 1.88 -5.13
C ALA A 58 5.34 1.83 -6.59
N VAL A 59 6.19 2.78 -7.01
CA VAL A 59 6.80 2.80 -8.34
C VAL A 59 7.77 1.63 -8.55
N PHE A 60 8.48 1.22 -7.50
CA PHE A 60 9.40 0.08 -7.52
C PHE A 60 8.70 -1.29 -7.52
N ILE A 61 7.40 -1.35 -7.25
CA ILE A 61 6.64 -2.60 -7.35
C ILE A 61 6.35 -2.85 -8.83
N LYS A 62 7.11 -3.79 -9.41
CA LYS A 62 7.03 -4.18 -10.84
C LYS A 62 6.68 -5.66 -10.96
N PRO A 63 6.09 -6.08 -12.09
CA PRO A 63 5.85 -7.50 -12.32
C PRO A 63 7.14 -8.30 -12.31
N SER A 64 7.05 -9.55 -11.88
CA SER A 64 8.17 -10.51 -11.84
C SER A 64 9.36 -10.09 -10.96
N THR A 65 9.22 -9.01 -10.18
CA THR A 65 10.25 -8.53 -9.26
C THR A 65 9.72 -8.62 -7.84
N MET A 66 10.44 -9.32 -6.96
CA MET A 66 10.09 -9.39 -5.55
C MET A 66 10.56 -8.11 -4.85
N THR A 67 9.60 -7.26 -4.49
CA THR A 67 9.84 -6.02 -3.77
C THR A 67 9.82 -6.29 -2.26
N ARG A 68 10.85 -5.81 -1.57
CA ARG A 68 10.95 -5.84 -0.11
C ARG A 68 10.62 -4.47 0.44
N MET A 69 9.69 -4.39 1.39
CA MET A 69 9.30 -3.14 2.02
C MET A 69 9.06 -3.33 3.52
N SER A 70 9.07 -2.24 4.29
CA SER A 70 8.69 -2.33 5.70
C SER A 70 7.20 -2.68 5.84
N ILE A 71 6.83 -3.27 6.97
CA ILE A 71 5.41 -3.57 7.25
C ILE A 71 4.53 -2.30 7.25
N HIS A 72 5.08 -1.16 7.69
CA HIS A 72 4.36 0.12 7.71
C HIS A 72 4.11 0.63 6.29
N MET A 73 5.09 0.46 5.40
CA MET A 73 4.94 0.77 3.98
C MET A 73 3.86 -0.10 3.34
N ALA A 74 3.89 -1.41 3.61
CA ALA A 74 2.88 -2.34 3.12
C ALA A 74 1.47 -1.97 3.62
N ARG A 75 1.33 -1.53 4.88
CA ARG A 75 0.05 -1.06 5.43
C ARG A 75 -0.44 0.21 4.74
N ALA A 76 0.44 1.19 4.49
CA ALA A 76 0.10 2.41 3.77
C ALA A 76 -0.40 2.12 2.34
N ILE A 77 0.31 1.25 1.61
CA ILE A 77 -0.11 0.83 0.26
C ILE A 77 -1.44 0.07 0.31
N ARG A 78 -1.60 -0.86 1.27
CA ARG A 78 -2.88 -1.58 1.48
C ARG A 78 -4.03 -0.62 1.71
N GLU A 79 -3.83 0.44 2.49
CA GLU A 79 -4.88 1.41 2.79
C GLU A 79 -5.29 2.21 1.55
N ALA A 80 -4.32 2.64 0.74
CA ALA A 80 -4.58 3.28 -0.54
C ALA A 80 -5.38 2.36 -1.50
N LEU A 81 -5.05 1.07 -1.53
CA LEU A 81 -5.77 0.07 -2.33
C LEU A 81 -7.21 -0.15 -1.84
N LEU A 82 -7.41 -0.26 -0.52
CA LEU A 82 -8.75 -0.37 0.06
C LEU A 82 -9.61 0.87 -0.21
N TYR A 83 -9.01 2.05 -0.24
CA TYR A 83 -9.72 3.26 -0.64
C TYR A 83 -10.11 3.19 -2.12
N LYS A 84 -9.20 2.79 -3.00
CA LYS A 84 -9.48 2.63 -4.44
C LYS A 84 -10.57 1.59 -4.71
N GLU A 85 -10.57 0.48 -3.97
CA GLU A 85 -11.62 -0.54 -4.04
C GLU A 85 -13.00 0.06 -3.72
N LYS A 86 -13.11 0.82 -2.63
CA LYS A 86 -14.39 1.36 -2.13
C LYS A 86 -14.90 2.59 -2.88
N CYS A 87 -14.00 3.46 -3.30
CA CYS A 87 -14.33 4.80 -3.80
C CYS A 87 -13.87 5.03 -5.25
N GLY A 88 -13.23 4.04 -5.88
CA GLY A 88 -12.78 4.14 -7.27
C GLY A 88 -13.95 4.20 -8.25
N LYS A 89 -13.80 5.02 -9.30
CA LYS A 89 -14.79 5.17 -10.37
C LYS A 89 -14.69 4.08 -11.45
N ASP A 90 -13.54 3.44 -11.55
CA ASP A 90 -13.25 2.41 -12.54
C ASP A 90 -13.46 1.02 -11.90
N PRO A 91 -14.48 0.26 -12.34
CA PRO A 91 -14.81 -1.03 -11.73
C PRO A 91 -13.70 -2.08 -11.83
N GLU A 92 -12.91 -2.05 -12.90
CA GLU A 92 -11.84 -3.01 -13.11
C GLU A 92 -10.66 -2.69 -12.17
N PHE A 93 -10.24 -1.43 -12.13
CA PHE A 93 -9.21 -0.97 -11.20
C PHE A 93 -9.62 -1.21 -9.74
N SER A 94 -10.86 -0.92 -9.38
CA SER A 94 -11.37 -1.16 -8.02
C SER A 94 -11.36 -2.63 -7.65
N LYS A 95 -11.77 -3.52 -8.57
CA LYS A 95 -11.72 -4.97 -8.35
C LYS A 95 -10.29 -5.49 -8.18
N THR A 96 -9.37 -5.03 -9.02
CA THR A 96 -7.94 -5.40 -8.91
C THR A 96 -7.33 -4.83 -7.62
N ALA A 97 -7.70 -3.62 -7.22
CA ALA A 97 -7.24 -3.01 -5.97
C ALA A 97 -7.66 -3.83 -4.74
N GLY A 98 -8.92 -4.32 -4.70
CA GLY A 98 -9.39 -5.19 -3.62
C GLY A 98 -8.60 -6.52 -3.53
N LYS A 99 -8.33 -7.15 -4.68
CA LYS A 99 -7.49 -8.37 -4.72
C LYS A 99 -6.07 -8.12 -4.21
N LEU A 100 -5.45 -7.01 -4.63
CA LEU A 100 -4.11 -6.63 -4.20
C LEU A 100 -4.07 -6.30 -2.71
N ALA A 101 -5.08 -5.60 -2.19
CA ALA A 101 -5.20 -5.32 -0.76
C ALA A 101 -5.32 -6.60 0.07
N ALA A 102 -6.09 -7.59 -0.41
CA ALA A 102 -6.19 -8.90 0.24
C ALA A 102 -4.85 -9.64 0.26
N ARG A 103 -4.12 -9.66 -0.87
CA ARG A 103 -2.79 -10.28 -0.96
C ARG A 103 -1.79 -9.61 -0.01
N LEU A 104 -1.73 -8.27 0.00
CA LEU A 104 -0.89 -7.52 0.94
C LEU A 104 -1.26 -7.80 2.40
N THR A 105 -2.55 -7.98 2.70
CA THR A 105 -3.00 -8.33 4.07
C THR A 105 -2.41 -9.66 4.52
N SER A 106 -2.41 -10.68 3.65
CA SER A 106 -1.80 -11.97 3.94
C SER A 106 -0.29 -11.84 4.16
N GLU A 107 0.43 -11.09 3.33
CA GLU A 107 1.88 -10.91 3.47
C GLU A 107 2.25 -10.13 4.74
N ILE A 108 1.48 -9.10 5.09
CA ILE A 108 1.61 -8.36 6.36
C ILE A 108 1.43 -9.32 7.53
N TRP A 109 0.38 -10.16 7.50
CA TRP A 109 0.10 -11.11 8.56
C TRP A 109 1.22 -12.15 8.72
N TRP A 110 1.74 -12.71 7.63
CA TRP A 110 2.89 -13.62 7.68
C TRP A 110 4.14 -12.94 8.26
N ALA A 111 4.42 -11.69 7.88
CA ALA A 111 5.54 -10.93 8.43
C ALA A 111 5.40 -10.65 9.94
N GLU A 112 4.16 -10.59 10.46
CA GLU A 112 3.87 -10.43 11.88
C GLU A 112 3.98 -11.74 12.65
N THR A 113 3.48 -12.85 12.10
CA THR A 113 3.33 -14.13 12.80
C THR A 113 4.52 -15.05 12.71
N THR A 114 5.41 -14.93 11.72
CA THR A 114 6.64 -15.75 11.59
C THR A 114 7.69 -15.45 12.69
N ARG A 115 7.27 -14.76 13.77
CA ARG A 115 8.05 -14.43 14.96
C ARG A 115 7.48 -15.02 16.26
N LEU A 116 6.40 -15.81 16.19
CA LEU A 116 5.93 -16.68 17.28
C LEU A 116 6.57 -18.06 17.16
#